data_AF-A0A925MDP8-F1
#
_entry.id   AF-A0A925MDP8-F1
#
_cell.length_a   1.000
_cell.length_b   1.000
_cell.length_c   1.000
_cell.angle_alpha   90.00
_cell.angle_beta   90.00
_cell.angle_gamma   90.00
#
_symmetry.space_group_name_H-M   'P 1'
#
loop_
_entity.id
_entity.type
_entity.pdbx_description
1 polymer ?
#
loop_
_entity_poly.entity_id
_entity_poly.type
_entity_poly.pdbx_seq_one_letter_code
_entity_poly.pdbx_strand_id
1 'polypeptide(L)'
;MSFCSVRSSFLWLATLAACGGGQREVAVKGPDNELVKLVGTWEGDYHGDDSGRSGPISFGLQLGQHSAEGEVRMGGTTPLKIDFVQIKAGQIRGTIAPYTDPGCSCQVETTFLGTRAGESISGMFETKVGATGQIQTGSWKVARTAR
;
A
#
# COMPACT_ATOMS: atom_id res chain seq x y z
N MET A 1 19.98 12.35 69.35
CA MET A 1 19.71 13.08 68.09
C MET A 1 19.48 12.05 67.01
N SER A 2 18.23 11.99 66.51
CA SER A 2 17.74 11.00 65.55
C SER A 2 18.48 11.07 64.21
N PHE A 3 18.87 9.92 63.66
CA PHE A 3 19.13 9.76 62.24
C PHE A 3 17.95 8.98 61.63
N CYS A 4 17.12 9.72 60.91
CA CYS A 4 15.95 9.20 60.21
C CYS A 4 16.42 8.57 58.88
N SER A 5 16.12 7.29 58.71
CA SER A 5 16.31 6.52 57.49
C SER A 5 15.55 7.14 56.33
N VAL A 6 16.24 7.69 55.33
CA VAL A 6 15.65 8.07 54.04
C VAL A 6 15.62 6.83 53.15
N ARG A 7 14.42 6.25 53.04
CA ARG A 7 14.08 5.18 52.11
C ARG A 7 14.34 5.68 50.69
N SER A 8 15.40 5.15 50.09
CA SER A 8 15.71 5.28 48.66
C SER A 8 14.57 4.65 47.86
N SER A 9 13.60 5.49 47.48
CA SER A 9 12.50 5.12 46.60
C SER A 9 12.91 5.51 45.19
N PHE A 10 13.54 4.56 44.50
CA PHE A 10 13.78 4.63 43.06
C PHE A 10 12.42 4.66 42.34
N LEU A 11 11.94 5.86 42.03
CA LEU A 11 10.84 6.05 41.06
C LEU A 11 11.44 5.98 39.66
N TRP A 12 11.53 4.76 39.14
CA TRP A 12 11.70 4.50 37.71
C TRP A 12 10.47 5.00 36.97
N LEU A 13 10.57 6.17 36.32
CA LEU A 13 9.64 6.52 35.23
C LEU A 13 9.98 5.65 34.02
N ALA A 14 9.21 4.59 33.82
CA ALA A 14 9.20 3.84 32.57
C ALA A 14 8.53 4.71 31.48
N THR A 15 9.33 5.36 30.64
CA THR A 15 8.87 5.93 29.38
C THR A 15 8.49 4.79 28.45
N LEU A 16 7.19 4.57 28.27
CA LEU A 16 6.66 3.73 27.20
C LEU A 16 6.96 4.44 25.87
N ALA A 17 8.10 4.12 25.26
CA ALA A 17 8.35 4.41 23.86
C ALA A 17 7.39 3.53 23.04
N ALA A 18 6.23 4.09 22.69
CA ALA A 18 5.32 3.46 21.75
C ALA A 18 6.06 3.32 20.41
N CYS A 19 6.34 2.08 19.99
CA CYS A 19 6.77 1.79 18.63
C CYS A 19 5.62 2.16 17.68
N GLY A 20 5.67 3.37 17.14
CA GLY A 20 4.85 3.76 16.00
C GLY A 20 5.30 2.93 14.80
N GLY A 21 4.53 1.90 14.46
CA GLY A 21 4.72 1.14 13.22
C GLY A 21 4.38 2.04 12.04
N GLY A 22 5.37 2.77 11.54
CA GLY A 22 5.25 3.53 10.30
C GLY A 22 4.94 2.57 9.15
N GLN A 23 3.97 2.94 8.32
CA GLN A 23 3.70 2.27 7.06
C GLN A 23 5.03 2.14 6.29
N ARG A 24 5.40 0.91 5.91
CA ARG A 24 6.68 0.67 5.25
C ARG A 24 6.65 1.39 3.91
N GLU A 25 7.55 2.33 3.78
CA GLU A 25 7.77 3.11 2.59
C GLU A 25 8.09 2.20 1.39
N VAL A 26 7.29 2.28 0.33
CA VAL A 26 7.43 1.44 -0.86
C VAL A 26 8.35 2.14 -1.84
N ALA A 27 9.47 1.51 -2.21
CA ALA A 27 10.39 2.09 -3.17
C ALA A 27 9.73 2.23 -4.56
N VAL A 28 9.77 3.45 -5.10
CA VAL A 28 9.27 3.81 -6.42
C VAL A 28 10.45 4.06 -7.35
N LYS A 29 10.46 3.37 -8.49
CA LYS A 29 11.52 3.52 -9.51
C LYS A 29 10.98 4.23 -10.73
N GLY A 30 11.63 5.31 -11.14
CA GLY A 30 11.29 6.03 -12.37
C GLY A 30 12.09 7.33 -12.48
N PRO A 31 12.05 8.01 -13.64
CA PRO A 31 12.69 9.31 -13.81
C PRO A 31 11.87 10.41 -13.12
N ASP A 32 12.54 11.41 -12.54
CA ASP A 32 11.92 12.48 -11.75
C ASP A 32 10.81 13.24 -12.50
N ASN A 33 10.99 13.46 -13.80
CA ASN A 33 10.02 14.12 -14.67
C ASN A 33 8.73 13.30 -14.90
N GLU A 34 8.73 12.00 -14.62
CA GLU A 34 7.53 11.16 -14.58
C GLU A 34 6.97 11.06 -13.16
N LEU A 35 7.84 10.92 -12.16
CA LEU A 35 7.43 10.89 -10.75
C LEU A 35 6.66 12.15 -10.35
N VAL A 36 7.13 13.33 -10.74
CA VAL A 36 6.48 14.62 -10.43
C VAL A 36 5.02 14.67 -10.92
N LYS A 37 4.67 13.92 -11.96
CA LYS A 37 3.31 13.88 -12.52
C LYS A 37 2.35 13.03 -11.67
N LEU A 38 2.88 12.18 -10.79
CA LEU A 38 2.10 11.29 -9.93
C LEU A 38 2.02 11.77 -8.48
N VAL A 39 2.77 12.80 -8.12
CA VAL A 39 2.79 13.37 -6.76
C VAL A 39 1.41 13.82 -6.33
N GLY A 40 0.98 13.38 -5.16
CA GLY A 40 -0.35 13.65 -4.61
C GLY A 40 -1.08 12.38 -4.22
N THR A 41 -2.35 12.53 -3.85
CA THR A 41 -3.21 11.45 -3.38
C THR A 41 -4.17 11.02 -4.49
N TRP A 42 -4.43 9.71 -4.54
CA TRP A 42 -5.23 9.05 -5.55
C TRP A 42 -6.20 8.09 -4.87
N GLU A 43 -7.45 8.11 -5.32
CA GLU A 43 -8.50 7.25 -4.80
C GLU A 43 -9.38 6.72 -5.93
N GLY A 44 -9.93 5.53 -5.73
CA GLY A 44 -10.85 4.90 -6.66
C GLY A 44 -11.06 3.45 -6.27
N ASP A 45 -11.23 2.57 -7.25
CA ASP A 45 -11.69 1.20 -7.02
C ASP A 45 -11.06 0.20 -7.99
N TYR A 46 -11.09 -1.08 -7.59
CA TYR A 46 -10.84 -2.21 -8.47
C TYR A 46 -12.10 -3.07 -8.68
N HIS A 47 -12.11 -3.82 -9.77
CA HIS A 47 -13.09 -4.85 -10.06
C HIS A 47 -12.37 -6.10 -10.59
N GLY A 48 -12.57 -7.25 -9.95
CA GLY A 48 -12.03 -8.54 -10.38
C GLY A 48 -13.04 -9.29 -11.24
N ASP A 49 -12.62 -9.71 -12.43
CA ASP A 49 -13.49 -10.31 -13.45
C ASP A 49 -13.90 -11.73 -13.05
N ASP A 50 -12.95 -12.55 -12.62
CA ASP A 50 -13.19 -13.95 -12.24
C ASP A 50 -13.75 -14.08 -10.82
N SER A 51 -13.28 -13.24 -9.91
CA SER A 51 -13.64 -13.32 -8.48
C SER A 51 -14.94 -12.58 -8.15
N GLY A 52 -15.40 -11.69 -9.03
CA GLY A 52 -16.52 -10.78 -8.78
C GLY A 52 -16.27 -9.76 -7.66
N ARG A 53 -15.04 -9.68 -7.13
CA ARG A 53 -14.72 -8.79 -6.02
C ARG A 53 -14.52 -7.36 -6.50
N SER A 54 -14.82 -6.43 -5.62
CA SER A 54 -14.50 -5.03 -5.82
C SER A 54 -14.18 -4.40 -4.48
N GLY A 55 -13.47 -3.28 -4.51
CA GLY A 55 -13.11 -2.56 -3.31
C GLY A 55 -12.29 -1.32 -3.60
N PRO A 56 -12.11 -0.47 -2.58
CA PRO A 56 -11.44 0.80 -2.76
C PRO A 56 -9.92 0.63 -2.83
N ILE A 57 -9.30 1.55 -3.57
CA ILE A 57 -7.86 1.77 -3.67
C ILE A 57 -7.59 3.18 -3.17
N SER A 58 -6.55 3.34 -2.33
CA SER A 58 -5.98 4.64 -2.02
C SER A 58 -4.46 4.58 -2.02
N PHE A 59 -3.81 5.59 -2.59
CA PHE A 59 -2.37 5.74 -2.46
C PHE A 59 -1.93 7.20 -2.60
N GLY A 60 -0.74 7.49 -2.07
CA GLY A 60 -0.08 8.78 -2.15
C GLY A 60 1.37 8.64 -2.59
N LEU A 61 1.84 9.57 -3.42
CA LEU A 61 3.25 9.70 -3.79
C LEU A 61 3.80 11.05 -3.30
N GLN A 62 4.93 11.02 -2.61
CA GLN A 62 5.61 12.21 -2.10
C GLN A 62 6.98 12.43 -2.78
N LEU A 63 7.32 13.69 -3.08
CA LEU A 63 8.62 14.04 -3.66
C LEU A 63 9.76 13.95 -2.64
N GLY A 64 10.96 13.64 -3.12
CA GLY A 64 12.18 13.62 -2.30
C GLY A 64 12.38 12.34 -1.48
N GLN A 65 11.42 11.42 -1.49
CA GLN A 65 11.54 10.12 -0.84
C GLN A 65 11.54 8.94 -1.83
N HIS A 66 11.24 9.18 -3.11
CA HIS A 66 11.06 8.15 -4.14
C HIS A 66 10.23 6.99 -3.63
N SER A 67 9.17 7.36 -2.93
CA SER A 67 8.36 6.43 -2.20
C SER A 67 6.89 6.67 -2.38
N ALA A 68 6.16 5.57 -2.38
CA ALA A 68 4.72 5.55 -2.37
C ALA A 68 4.23 4.92 -1.08
N GLU A 69 3.11 5.42 -0.61
CA GLU A 69 2.30 4.81 0.41
C GLU A 69 0.98 4.43 -0.25
N GLY A 70 0.56 3.18 -0.15
CA GLY A 70 -0.64 2.74 -0.84
C GLY A 70 -1.22 1.46 -0.29
N GLU A 71 -2.54 1.41 -0.33
CA GLU A 71 -3.31 0.29 0.18
C GLU A 71 -4.48 -0.10 -0.74
N VAL A 72 -4.78 -1.40 -0.73
CA VAL A 72 -5.98 -1.95 -1.36
C VAL A 72 -6.82 -2.62 -0.28
N ARG A 73 -8.11 -2.36 -0.23
CA ARG A 73 -9.00 -2.98 0.77
C ARG A 73 -9.93 -3.98 0.10
N MET A 74 -9.96 -5.19 0.66
CA MET A 74 -10.90 -6.22 0.24
C MET A 74 -11.87 -6.53 1.38
N GLY A 75 -13.18 -6.44 1.14
CA GLY A 75 -14.19 -7.01 2.05
C GLY A 75 -14.10 -6.61 3.54
N GLY A 76 -13.53 -5.45 3.87
CA GLY A 76 -13.45 -4.94 5.25
C GLY A 76 -12.22 -5.39 6.08
N THR A 77 -11.18 -5.94 5.46
CA THR A 77 -9.98 -6.45 6.15
C THR A 77 -8.83 -5.44 6.27
N THR A 78 -7.73 -5.88 6.90
CA THR A 78 -6.42 -5.23 6.91
C THR A 78 -6.03 -4.80 5.49
N PRO A 79 -5.63 -3.54 5.28
CA PRO A 79 -5.26 -3.07 3.95
C PRO A 79 -4.06 -3.84 3.39
N LEU A 80 -4.17 -4.27 2.14
CA LEU A 80 -3.09 -4.93 1.42
C LEU A 80 -2.04 -3.90 1.04
N LYS A 81 -0.77 -4.25 1.21
CA LYS A 81 0.35 -3.36 0.92
C LYS A 81 0.79 -3.49 -0.52
N ILE A 82 1.13 -2.37 -1.14
CA ILE A 82 1.87 -2.36 -2.41
C ILE A 82 3.35 -2.61 -2.08
N ASP A 83 4.02 -3.51 -2.82
CA ASP A 83 5.41 -3.89 -2.55
C ASP A 83 6.41 -3.15 -3.46
N PHE A 84 5.97 -2.78 -4.65
CA PHE A 84 6.83 -2.15 -5.63
C PHE A 84 6.02 -1.34 -6.64
N VAL A 85 6.54 -0.17 -7.04
CA VAL A 85 6.00 0.62 -8.15
C VAL A 85 7.14 1.05 -9.08
N GLN A 86 6.96 0.86 -10.38
CA GLN A 86 7.82 1.37 -11.43
C GLN A 86 7.02 2.23 -12.39
N ILE A 87 7.63 3.34 -12.81
CA ILE A 87 7.03 4.27 -13.77
C ILE A 87 8.00 4.49 -14.94
N LYS A 88 7.50 4.28 -16.15
CA LYS A 88 8.25 4.48 -17.38
C LYS A 88 7.30 4.81 -18.53
N ALA A 89 7.61 5.86 -19.29
CA ALA A 89 6.82 6.30 -20.43
C ALA A 89 5.33 6.51 -20.10
N GLY A 90 5.02 6.97 -18.88
CA GLY A 90 3.63 7.17 -18.42
C GLY A 90 2.86 5.89 -18.07
N GLN A 91 3.50 4.72 -18.18
CA GLN A 91 2.99 3.47 -17.63
C GLN A 91 3.44 3.30 -16.19
N ILE A 92 2.55 2.74 -15.40
CA ILE A 92 2.75 2.37 -14.00
C ILE A 92 2.68 0.86 -13.93
N ARG A 93 3.65 0.24 -13.27
CA ARG A 93 3.65 -1.19 -12.98
C ARG A 93 3.92 -1.38 -11.50
N GLY A 94 3.28 -2.34 -10.87
CA GLY A 94 3.62 -2.69 -9.50
C GLY A 94 3.11 -4.05 -9.08
N THR A 95 3.37 -4.38 -7.81
CA THR A 95 2.92 -5.62 -7.17
C THR A 95 2.26 -5.33 -5.85
N ILE A 96 1.27 -6.13 -5.49
CA ILE A 96 0.75 -6.19 -4.13
C ILE A 96 1.56 -7.26 -3.38
N ALA A 97 1.91 -6.97 -2.12
CA ALA A 97 2.54 -7.93 -1.23
C ALA A 97 1.73 -9.24 -1.20
N PRO A 98 2.36 -10.42 -1.24
CA PRO A 98 1.63 -11.69 -1.19
C PRO A 98 0.69 -11.73 0.01
N TYR A 99 -0.56 -12.13 -0.22
CA TYR A 99 -1.59 -12.16 0.81
C TYR A 99 -2.45 -13.42 0.73
N THR A 100 -3.14 -13.72 1.82
CA THR A 100 -4.16 -14.78 1.85
C THR A 100 -5.50 -14.20 1.45
N ASP A 101 -6.03 -14.70 0.34
CA ASP A 101 -7.33 -14.30 -0.18
C ASP A 101 -8.45 -14.88 0.71
N PRO A 102 -9.37 -14.04 1.25
CA PRO A 102 -10.39 -14.48 2.19
C PRO A 102 -11.50 -15.33 1.55
N GLY A 103 -11.69 -15.27 0.24
CA GLY A 103 -12.72 -16.04 -0.46
C GLY A 103 -12.35 -17.51 -0.66
N CYS A 104 -11.06 -17.81 -0.79
CA CYS A 104 -10.53 -19.17 -1.02
C CYS A 104 -9.60 -19.67 0.09
N SER A 105 -9.19 -18.81 1.04
CA SER A 105 -8.08 -19.05 1.98
C SER A 105 -6.76 -19.43 1.30
N CYS A 106 -6.55 -18.95 0.07
CA CYS A 106 -5.39 -19.29 -0.74
C CYS A 106 -4.38 -18.14 -0.79
N GLN A 107 -3.08 -18.46 -0.81
CA GLN A 107 -2.04 -17.44 -0.98
C GLN A 107 -1.98 -17.01 -2.44
N VAL A 108 -1.93 -15.70 -2.67
CA VAL A 108 -1.92 -15.13 -4.01
C VAL A 108 -0.84 -14.07 -4.17
N GLU A 109 -0.41 -13.87 -5.42
CA GLU A 109 0.51 -12.82 -5.84
C GLU A 109 -0.18 -11.99 -6.91
N THR A 110 -0.11 -10.65 -6.81
CA THR A 110 -0.81 -9.76 -7.74
C THR A 110 0.15 -8.77 -8.38
N THR A 111 0.11 -8.66 -9.70
CA THR A 111 0.79 -7.61 -10.48
C THR A 111 -0.26 -6.69 -11.10
N PHE A 112 -0.01 -5.38 -11.10
CA PHE A 112 -0.88 -4.41 -11.75
C PHE A 112 -0.11 -3.58 -12.77
N LEU A 113 -0.82 -3.18 -13.82
CA LEU A 113 -0.40 -2.25 -14.85
C LEU A 113 -1.42 -1.13 -14.95
N GLY A 114 -0.95 0.09 -15.18
CA GLY A 114 -1.77 1.28 -15.33
C GLY A 114 -1.17 2.28 -16.29
N THR A 115 -2.01 3.17 -16.83
CA THR A 115 -1.60 4.31 -17.64
C THR A 115 -2.24 5.55 -17.06
N ARG A 116 -1.45 6.63 -16.92
CA ARG A 116 -1.97 7.93 -16.48
C ARG A 116 -2.53 8.70 -17.68
N ALA A 117 -3.77 9.17 -17.56
CA ALA A 117 -4.41 10.11 -18.46
C ALA A 117 -4.88 11.33 -17.66
N GLY A 118 -4.10 12.41 -17.69
CA GLY A 118 -4.36 13.62 -16.89
C GLY A 118 -4.38 13.31 -15.39
N GLU A 119 -5.55 13.53 -14.79
CA GLU A 119 -5.86 13.35 -13.36
C GLU A 119 -6.46 11.98 -13.03
N SER A 120 -6.39 11.02 -13.96
CA SER A 120 -6.81 9.64 -13.74
C SER A 120 -5.70 8.65 -14.11
N ILE A 121 -5.69 7.53 -13.40
CA ILE A 121 -4.85 6.37 -13.71
C ILE A 121 -5.77 5.17 -13.77
N SER A 122 -5.62 4.36 -14.81
CA SER A 122 -6.41 3.14 -14.97
C SER A 122 -5.60 2.04 -15.62
N GLY A 123 -5.98 0.79 -15.36
CA GLY A 123 -5.46 -0.35 -16.09
C GLY A 123 -5.98 -1.67 -15.58
N MET A 124 -5.14 -2.71 -15.69
CA MET A 124 -5.49 -4.09 -15.39
C MET A 124 -4.58 -4.66 -14.30
N PHE A 125 -5.05 -5.68 -13.61
CA PHE A 125 -4.24 -6.51 -12.74
C PHE A 125 -4.40 -7.99 -13.07
N GLU A 126 -3.37 -8.75 -12.71
CA GLU A 126 -3.37 -10.20 -12.75
C GLU A 126 -3.03 -10.73 -11.35
N THR A 127 -3.83 -11.67 -10.87
CA THR A 127 -3.62 -12.37 -9.61
C THR A 127 -3.35 -13.84 -9.89
N LYS A 128 -2.18 -14.33 -9.48
CA LYS A 128 -1.80 -15.74 -9.57
C LYS A 128 -2.08 -16.43 -8.24
N VAL A 129 -2.83 -17.52 -8.28
CA VAL A 129 -3.07 -18.39 -7.12
C VAL A 129 -1.86 -19.30 -6.92
N GLY A 130 -1.21 -19.22 -5.76
CA GLY A 130 0.04 -19.93 -5.50
C GLY A 130 -0.08 -21.46 -5.58
N ALA A 131 -1.20 -22.01 -5.10
CA ALA A 131 -1.41 -23.46 -5.05
C ALA A 131 -1.66 -24.10 -6.43
N THR A 132 -2.35 -23.38 -7.33
CA THR A 132 -2.79 -23.94 -8.62
C THR A 132 -2.06 -23.33 -9.81
N GLY A 133 -1.42 -22.18 -9.63
CA GLY A 133 -0.90 -21.36 -10.72
C GLY A 133 -1.98 -20.69 -11.58
N GLN A 134 -3.27 -20.85 -11.23
CA GLN A 134 -4.37 -20.21 -11.96
C GLN A 134 -4.21 -18.69 -11.91
N ILE A 135 -4.42 -18.04 -13.05
CA ILE A 135 -4.41 -16.58 -13.19
C ILE A 135 -5.86 -16.10 -13.22
N GLN A 136 -6.12 -15.02 -12.48
CA GLN A 136 -7.35 -14.25 -12.49
C GLN A 136 -7.05 -12.81 -12.89
N THR A 137 -7.99 -12.13 -13.53
CA THR A 137 -7.81 -10.75 -13.99
C THR A 137 -8.82 -9.79 -13.38
N GLY A 138 -8.52 -8.51 -13.54
CA GLY A 138 -9.47 -7.46 -13.27
C GLY A 138 -8.98 -6.10 -13.72
N SER A 139 -9.83 -5.10 -13.56
CA SER A 139 -9.55 -3.71 -13.89
C SER A 139 -9.50 -2.85 -12.63
N TRP A 140 -8.81 -1.71 -12.73
CA TRP A 140 -8.77 -0.72 -11.66
C TRP A 140 -8.69 0.69 -12.23
N LYS A 141 -9.18 1.64 -11.45
CA LYS A 141 -9.11 3.06 -11.78
C LYS A 141 -9.05 3.90 -10.52
N VAL A 142 -8.19 4.91 -10.55
CA VAL A 142 -8.13 5.97 -9.54
C VAL A 142 -8.19 7.33 -10.21
N ALA A 143 -8.64 8.32 -9.45
CA ALA A 143 -8.59 9.73 -9.78
C ALA A 143 -7.80 10.47 -8.70
N ARG A 144 -7.15 11.57 -9.08
CA ARG A 144 -6.52 12.43 -8.10
C ARG A 144 -7.59 13.05 -7.22
N THR A 145 -7.41 12.99 -5.90
CA THR A 145 -8.27 13.74 -4.99
C THR A 145 -7.88 15.23 -5.02
N ALA A 146 -8.88 16.09 -5.12
CA ALA A 146 -8.67 17.54 -5.01
C ALA A 146 -8.13 17.85 -3.61
N ARG A 147 -7.11 18.72 -3.54
CA ARG A 147 -6.54 19.18 -2.27
C ARG A 147 -7.55 20.01 -1.47
#